data_AF-A0A1X9ZMR8-F1
#
_entry.id   AF-A0A1X9ZMR8-F1
#
_cell.length_a   1.000
_cell.length_b   1.000
_cell.length_c   1.000
_cell.angle_alpha   90.00
_cell.angle_beta   90.00
_cell.angle_gamma   90.00
#
_symmetry.space_group_name_H-M   'P 1'
#
loop_
_entity.id
_entity.type
_entity.pdbx_description
1 polymer ?
#
loop_
_entity_poly.entity_id
_entity_poly.type
_entity_poly.pdbx_seq_one_letter_code
_entity_poly.pdbx_strand_id
1 'polypeptide(L)'
;NEENIVHSDGSDDVTDKEEDGEVLEGENESPKESAEPKVHAQEEETKESLKSKAQNAKAEAEKAAKAAQSAKDSTLNALEKVKVPTEHDKVKKFAESAATEAKKQENLAIEAEKAAQAIEDDGQKEKLKTEVDKAEKAAKKAKQLQIKAEIAEQAAKAQLAKTEAEKAKTEAETAQKDATAAKEVALKETDTSKSQYATKAVDMATREEGKTKKEAQTASEKADEAAKEAQKEVEKEIKDEDKDIS
;
A
#
# COMPACT_ATOMS: atom_id res chain seq x y z
N ASN A 1 -54.86 44.67 18.09
CA ASN A 1 -53.59 43.97 17.88
C ASN A 1 -53.32 43.96 16.38
N GLU A 2 -53.15 45.15 15.81
CA GLU A 2 -51.88 45.90 15.75
C GLU A 2 -50.93 45.27 14.73
N GLU A 3 -51.07 45.79 13.51
CA GLU A 3 -50.06 45.79 12.46
C GLU A 3 -48.86 46.64 12.93
N ASN A 4 -47.64 46.21 12.60
CA ASN A 4 -46.47 47.07 12.73
C ASN A 4 -45.63 46.98 11.45
N ILE A 5 -45.97 47.87 10.51
CA ILE A 5 -45.11 48.29 9.42
C ILE A 5 -44.50 49.62 9.89
N VAL A 6 -43.18 49.64 10.13
CA VAL A 6 -42.44 50.87 10.36
C VAL A 6 -41.77 51.25 9.05
N HIS A 7 -42.35 52.25 8.39
CA HIS A 7 -41.63 53.13 7.46
C HIS A 7 -40.82 54.14 8.29
N SER A 8 -39.61 54.45 7.84
CA SER A 8 -38.88 55.64 8.28
C SER A 8 -38.64 56.49 7.04
N ASP A 9 -39.59 57.37 6.77
CA ASP A 9 -39.39 58.51 5.89
C ASP A 9 -38.62 59.61 6.64
N GLY A 10 -37.80 60.30 5.87
CA GLY A 10 -37.28 61.62 6.17
C GLY A 10 -36.24 61.96 5.12
N SER A 11 -36.32 63.02 4.34
CA SER A 11 -37.32 64.07 4.06
C SER A 11 -36.61 64.95 3.02
N ASP A 12 -37.35 65.44 2.04
CA ASP A 12 -36.92 66.41 1.00
C ASP A 12 -36.15 67.62 1.55
N ASP A 13 -35.21 68.15 0.75
CA ASP A 13 -35.29 69.56 0.29
C ASP A 13 -34.23 69.94 -0.80
N VAL A 14 -34.76 70.25 -1.99
CA VAL A 14 -34.50 71.36 -2.95
C VAL A 14 -33.08 71.86 -3.35
N THR A 15 -32.87 71.90 -4.69
CA THR A 15 -32.28 72.96 -5.58
C THR A 15 -30.95 73.63 -5.20
N ASP A 16 -29.95 73.86 -6.08
CA ASP A 16 -30.00 74.50 -7.40
C ASP A 16 -28.57 74.59 -8.00
N LYS A 17 -28.49 74.63 -9.35
CA LYS A 17 -27.53 75.37 -10.21
C LYS A 17 -26.15 74.79 -10.62
N GLU A 18 -25.90 75.08 -11.89
CA GLU A 18 -24.82 74.80 -12.83
C GLU A 18 -23.43 75.27 -12.39
N GLU A 19 -22.38 74.53 -12.77
CA GLU A 19 -21.24 75.13 -13.50
C GLU A 19 -20.41 74.05 -14.23
N ASP A 20 -20.17 74.28 -15.51
CA ASP A 20 -19.26 73.56 -16.39
C ASP A 20 -17.81 73.55 -15.85
N GLY A 21 -17.11 72.43 -16.02
CA GLY A 21 -15.70 72.32 -15.62
C GLY A 21 -15.03 71.04 -16.14
N GLU A 22 -14.68 71.07 -17.43
CA GLU A 22 -13.56 70.39 -18.10
C GLU A 22 -13.18 68.94 -17.70
N VAL A 23 -13.50 68.05 -18.65
CA VAL A 23 -12.69 66.92 -19.17
C VAL A 23 -11.33 66.69 -18.50
N LEU A 24 -11.17 65.51 -17.86
CA LEU A 24 -9.91 64.78 -17.87
C LEU A 24 -10.19 63.30 -18.14
N GLU A 25 -9.79 62.88 -19.35
CA GLU A 25 -9.71 61.49 -19.77
C GLU A 25 -8.77 60.70 -18.87
N GLY A 26 -9.21 59.50 -18.50
CA GLY A 26 -8.45 58.53 -17.74
C GLY A 26 -9.19 57.20 -17.72
N GLU A 27 -9.14 56.49 -18.85
CA GLU A 27 -9.57 55.09 -18.99
C GLU A 27 -9.03 54.25 -17.82
N ASN A 28 -9.93 53.81 -16.95
CA ASN A 28 -9.75 52.58 -16.17
C ASN A 28 -10.95 51.69 -16.49
N GLU A 29 -10.94 51.09 -17.69
CA GLU A 29 -11.85 50.02 -18.02
C GLU A 29 -11.64 48.88 -17.02
N SER A 30 -12.72 48.54 -16.33
CA SER A 30 -12.82 47.39 -15.45
C SER A 30 -12.42 46.10 -16.18
N PRO A 31 -11.77 45.13 -15.53
CA PRO A 31 -11.53 43.84 -16.16
C PRO A 31 -12.88 43.20 -16.46
N LYS A 32 -13.20 43.05 -17.75
CA LYS A 32 -14.23 42.14 -18.23
C LYS A 32 -13.86 40.76 -17.74
N GLU A 33 -14.59 40.23 -16.76
CA GLU A 33 -14.63 38.79 -16.48
C GLU A 33 -15.11 38.08 -17.76
N SER A 34 -14.15 37.73 -18.60
CA SER A 34 -14.34 36.74 -19.63
C SER A 34 -14.38 35.40 -18.90
N ALA A 35 -15.58 34.92 -18.61
CA ALA A 35 -15.80 33.54 -18.27
C ALA A 35 -15.44 32.69 -19.50
N GLU A 36 -14.16 32.40 -19.69
CA GLU A 36 -13.73 31.34 -20.58
C GLU A 36 -14.33 30.03 -20.03
N PRO A 37 -15.13 29.31 -20.83
CA PRO A 37 -15.50 27.96 -20.44
C PRO A 37 -14.20 27.17 -20.34
N LYS A 38 -13.88 26.73 -19.12
CA LYS A 38 -12.81 25.78 -18.85
C LYS A 38 -13.21 24.43 -19.45
N VAL A 39 -13.14 24.34 -20.77
CA VAL A 39 -13.13 23.07 -21.48
C VAL A 39 -11.95 22.30 -20.93
N HIS A 40 -12.22 21.27 -20.12
CA HIS A 40 -11.25 20.20 -19.99
C HIS A 40 -11.12 19.66 -21.40
N ALA A 41 -10.05 20.06 -22.10
CA ALA A 41 -9.70 19.47 -23.38
C ALA A 41 -9.47 17.99 -23.10
N GLN A 42 -10.52 17.20 -23.28
CA GLN A 42 -10.41 15.77 -23.41
C GLN A 42 -9.51 15.60 -24.63
N GLU A 43 -8.23 15.24 -24.41
CA GLU A 43 -7.29 14.99 -25.50
C GLU A 43 -8.00 14.10 -26.51
N GLU A 44 -8.15 14.61 -27.73
CA GLU A 44 -8.80 13.84 -28.77
C GLU A 44 -7.99 12.57 -28.95
N GLU A 45 -8.58 11.40 -28.65
CA GLU A 45 -7.85 10.15 -28.71
C GLU A 45 -7.46 9.88 -30.16
N THR A 46 -6.20 10.18 -30.47
CA THR A 46 -5.57 9.84 -31.73
C THR A 46 -5.19 8.36 -31.71
N LYS A 47 -5.04 7.79 -32.90
CA LYS A 47 -4.54 6.41 -33.04
C LYS A 47 -3.19 6.21 -32.36
N GLU A 48 -2.32 7.21 -32.41
CA GLU A 48 -0.99 7.15 -31.81
C GLU A 48 -1.02 7.25 -30.27
N SER A 49 -1.93 8.06 -29.72
CA SER A 49 -2.14 8.10 -28.27
C SER A 49 -2.72 6.78 -27.75
N LEU A 50 -3.66 6.16 -28.47
CA LEU A 50 -4.20 4.84 -28.14
C LEU A 50 -3.12 3.74 -28.17
N LYS A 51 -2.26 3.71 -29.19
CA LYS A 51 -1.13 2.76 -29.25
C LYS A 51 -0.14 2.97 -28.09
N SER A 52 0.13 4.22 -27.74
CA SER A 52 0.98 4.56 -26.58
C SER A 52 0.35 4.10 -25.26
N LYS A 53 -0.97 4.23 -25.09
CA LYS A 53 -1.68 3.69 -23.91
C LYS A 53 -1.52 2.17 -23.80
N ALA A 54 -1.69 1.43 -24.91
CA ALA A 54 -1.48 -0.03 -24.90
C ALA A 54 -0.04 -0.42 -24.54
N GLN A 55 0.97 0.32 -25.03
CA GLN A 55 2.38 0.12 -24.67
C GLN A 55 2.63 0.34 -23.18
N ASN A 56 2.07 1.42 -22.62
CA ASN A 56 2.18 1.71 -21.20
C ASN A 56 1.53 0.62 -20.35
N ALA A 57 0.32 0.19 -20.71
CA ALA A 57 -0.38 -0.90 -20.03
C ALA A 57 0.41 -2.21 -20.03
N LYS A 58 1.01 -2.59 -21.17
CA LYS A 58 1.92 -3.73 -21.26
C LYS A 58 3.11 -3.58 -20.31
N ALA A 59 3.76 -2.41 -20.29
CA ALA A 59 4.92 -2.16 -19.44
C ALA A 59 4.56 -2.25 -17.94
N GLU A 60 3.39 -1.75 -17.55
CA GLU A 60 2.87 -1.89 -16.18
C GLU A 60 2.59 -3.35 -15.82
N ALA A 61 1.96 -4.11 -16.71
CA ALA A 61 1.69 -5.54 -16.49
C ALA A 61 2.99 -6.35 -16.32
N GLU A 62 4.01 -6.08 -17.14
CA GLU A 62 5.33 -6.71 -17.05
C GLU A 62 6.03 -6.38 -15.72
N LYS A 63 5.99 -5.12 -15.29
CA LYS A 63 6.54 -4.69 -14.00
C LYS A 63 5.83 -5.39 -12.83
N ALA A 64 4.50 -5.44 -12.87
CA ALA A 64 3.70 -6.08 -11.83
C ALA A 64 3.97 -7.59 -11.75
N ALA A 65 4.05 -8.29 -12.89
CA ALA A 65 4.37 -9.71 -12.92
C ALA A 65 5.77 -10.02 -12.37
N LYS A 66 6.79 -9.19 -12.68
CA LYS A 66 8.14 -9.32 -12.10
C LYS A 66 8.15 -9.11 -10.59
N ALA A 67 7.41 -8.12 -10.10
CA ALA A 67 7.28 -7.85 -8.68
C ALA A 67 6.57 -9.02 -7.96
N ALA A 68 5.47 -9.52 -8.51
CA ALA A 68 4.77 -10.69 -7.97
C ALA A 68 5.66 -11.93 -7.89
N GLN A 69 6.47 -12.19 -8.92
CA GLN A 69 7.42 -13.30 -8.94
C GLN A 69 8.53 -13.12 -7.89
N SER A 70 9.05 -11.90 -7.72
CA SER A 70 10.05 -11.59 -6.70
C SER A 70 9.49 -11.78 -5.28
N ALA A 71 8.26 -11.32 -5.04
CA ALA A 71 7.56 -11.48 -3.77
C ALA A 71 7.30 -12.97 -3.44
N LYS A 72 6.92 -13.77 -4.43
CA LYS A 72 6.83 -15.24 -4.29
C LYS A 72 8.17 -15.85 -3.87
N ASP A 73 9.26 -15.50 -4.53
CA ASP A 73 10.57 -16.09 -4.24
C ASP A 73 11.06 -15.70 -2.82
N SER A 74 10.81 -14.46 -2.41
CA SER A 74 11.04 -13.98 -1.04
C SER A 74 10.19 -14.73 -0.01
N THR A 75 8.90 -14.95 -0.33
CA THR A 75 7.97 -15.75 0.49
C THR A 75 8.52 -17.15 0.72
N LEU A 76 8.93 -17.85 -0.35
CA LEU A 76 9.45 -19.21 -0.26
C LEU A 76 10.71 -19.30 0.61
N ASN A 77 11.62 -18.34 0.47
CA ASN A 77 12.84 -18.25 1.28
C ASN A 77 12.52 -18.02 2.77
N ALA A 78 11.57 -17.14 3.08
CA ALA A 78 11.14 -16.92 4.46
C ALA A 78 10.50 -18.18 5.07
N LEU A 79 9.64 -18.87 4.32
CA LEU A 79 8.98 -20.09 4.77
C LEU A 79 9.95 -21.28 4.91
N GLU A 80 11.02 -21.37 4.12
CA GLU A 80 12.04 -22.43 4.28
C GLU A 80 12.75 -22.35 5.65
N LYS A 81 12.89 -21.13 6.18
CA LYS A 81 13.56 -20.90 7.47
C LYS A 81 12.68 -21.18 8.69
N VAL A 82 11.37 -21.24 8.50
CA VAL A 82 10.42 -21.56 9.57
C VAL A 82 10.21 -23.08 9.61
N LYS A 83 10.05 -23.67 10.80
CA LYS A 83 9.90 -25.13 10.97
C LYS A 83 8.43 -25.57 11.20
N VAL A 84 7.44 -24.80 10.72
CA VAL A 84 6.01 -25.04 11.00
C VAL A 84 5.24 -25.39 9.70
N PRO A 85 4.99 -26.67 9.39
CA PRO A 85 4.55 -27.10 8.05
C PRO A 85 3.20 -26.54 7.58
N THR A 86 2.21 -26.39 8.47
CA THR A 86 0.80 -26.27 8.08
C THR A 86 0.34 -24.86 7.69
N GLU A 87 0.92 -23.80 8.28
CA GLU A 87 0.59 -22.43 7.88
C GLU A 87 1.40 -21.97 6.66
N HIS A 88 2.57 -22.57 6.44
CA HIS A 88 3.42 -22.33 5.28
C HIS A 88 2.71 -22.66 3.98
N ASP A 89 1.99 -23.78 3.95
CA ASP A 89 1.35 -24.26 2.74
C ASP A 89 0.28 -23.32 2.20
N LYS A 90 -0.37 -22.52 3.06
CA LYS A 90 -1.38 -21.55 2.61
C LYS A 90 -0.73 -20.30 2.01
N VAL A 91 0.22 -19.69 2.72
CA VAL A 91 0.93 -18.49 2.26
C VAL A 91 1.72 -18.78 0.99
N LYS A 92 2.38 -19.95 0.94
CA LYS A 92 3.06 -20.47 -0.25
C LYS A 92 2.13 -20.58 -1.46
N LYS A 93 1.02 -21.31 -1.33
CA LYS A 93 0.06 -21.50 -2.42
C LYS A 93 -0.51 -20.16 -2.91
N PHE A 94 -0.76 -19.24 -1.98
CA PHE A 94 -1.27 -17.91 -2.31
C PHE A 94 -0.27 -17.10 -3.14
N ALA A 95 1.00 -17.04 -2.71
CA ALA A 95 2.07 -16.37 -3.46
C ALA A 95 2.32 -17.01 -4.83
N GLU A 96 2.32 -18.35 -4.90
CA GLU A 96 2.48 -19.10 -6.16
C GLU A 96 1.35 -18.82 -7.14
N SER A 97 0.09 -18.81 -6.66
CA SER A 97 -1.08 -18.51 -7.48
C SER A 97 -1.04 -17.07 -8.00
N ALA A 98 -0.76 -16.10 -7.12
CA ALA A 98 -0.71 -14.69 -7.48
C ALA A 98 0.36 -14.41 -8.54
N ALA A 99 1.58 -14.93 -8.38
CA ALA A 99 2.64 -14.78 -9.38
C ALA A 99 2.30 -15.46 -10.72
N THR A 100 1.69 -16.65 -10.68
CA THR A 100 1.28 -17.38 -11.88
C THR A 100 0.19 -16.62 -12.65
N GLU A 101 -0.81 -16.09 -11.95
CA GLU A 101 -1.87 -15.31 -12.56
C GLU A 101 -1.37 -13.96 -13.08
N ALA A 102 -0.46 -13.29 -12.35
CA ALA A 102 0.14 -12.04 -12.81
C ALA A 102 0.88 -12.25 -14.14
N LYS A 103 1.57 -13.38 -14.30
CA LYS A 103 2.22 -13.75 -15.56
C LYS A 103 1.23 -13.98 -16.70
N LYS A 104 0.04 -14.53 -16.41
CA LYS A 104 -1.03 -14.65 -17.41
C LYS A 104 -1.55 -13.27 -17.85
N GLN A 105 -1.71 -12.34 -16.92
CA GLN A 105 -2.13 -10.97 -17.24
C GLN A 105 -1.07 -10.20 -18.05
N GLU A 106 0.22 -10.38 -17.75
CA GLU A 106 1.30 -9.86 -18.58
C GLU A 106 1.18 -10.34 -20.03
N ASN A 107 0.97 -11.64 -20.24
CA ASN A 107 0.83 -12.19 -21.59
C ASN A 107 -0.39 -11.61 -22.33
N LEU A 108 -1.53 -11.45 -21.64
CA LEU A 108 -2.71 -10.82 -22.23
C LEU A 108 -2.45 -9.37 -22.63
N ALA A 109 -1.75 -8.59 -21.79
CA ALA A 109 -1.38 -7.22 -22.11
C ALA A 109 -0.43 -7.15 -23.31
N ILE A 110 0.54 -8.09 -23.41
CA ILE A 110 1.45 -8.21 -24.55
C ILE A 110 0.69 -8.53 -25.85
N GLU A 111 -0.25 -9.47 -25.81
CA GLU A 111 -1.04 -9.85 -26.99
C GLU A 111 -1.95 -8.71 -27.46
N ALA A 112 -2.63 -8.05 -26.52
CA ALA A 112 -3.47 -6.89 -26.80
C ALA A 112 -2.67 -5.70 -27.35
N GLU A 113 -1.49 -5.42 -26.81
CA GLU A 113 -0.60 -4.37 -27.33
C GLU A 113 -0.15 -4.68 -28.76
N LYS A 114 0.27 -5.91 -29.04
CA LYS A 114 0.62 -6.33 -30.41
C LYS A 114 -0.56 -6.18 -31.37
N ALA A 115 -1.76 -6.57 -30.96
CA ALA A 115 -2.97 -6.43 -31.76
C ALA A 115 -3.29 -4.95 -32.02
N ALA A 116 -3.14 -4.08 -31.02
CA ALA A 116 -3.30 -2.63 -31.16
C ALA A 116 -2.26 -2.04 -32.14
N GLN A 117 -1.00 -2.47 -32.07
CA GLN A 117 0.04 -2.00 -32.99
C GLN A 117 -0.23 -2.38 -34.45
N ALA A 118 -0.74 -3.58 -34.69
CA ALA A 118 -1.05 -4.10 -36.02
C ALA A 118 -2.23 -3.39 -36.71
N ILE A 119 -3.00 -2.56 -35.99
CA ILE A 119 -4.09 -1.78 -36.58
C ILE A 119 -3.52 -0.53 -37.23
N GLU A 120 -3.53 -0.51 -38.57
CA GLU A 120 -3.03 0.59 -39.40
C GLU A 120 -4.14 1.41 -40.07
N ASP A 121 -5.36 0.88 -40.16
CA ASP A 121 -6.50 1.56 -40.77
C ASP A 121 -7.24 2.44 -39.75
N ASP A 122 -7.41 3.73 -40.05
CA ASP A 122 -8.16 4.68 -39.21
C ASP A 122 -9.66 4.33 -39.13
N GLY A 123 -10.18 3.56 -40.10
CA GLY A 123 -11.52 2.98 -40.06
C GLY A 123 -11.71 1.93 -38.97
N GLN A 124 -10.65 1.46 -38.31
CA GLN A 124 -10.67 0.45 -37.24
C GLN A 124 -10.46 1.03 -35.83
N LYS A 125 -10.72 2.33 -35.63
CA LYS A 125 -10.55 3.01 -34.33
C LYS A 125 -11.26 2.31 -33.16
N GLU A 126 -12.47 1.80 -33.36
CA GLU A 126 -13.22 1.05 -32.33
C GLU A 126 -12.53 -0.27 -31.93
N LYS A 127 -11.96 -0.97 -32.92
CA LYS A 127 -11.18 -2.18 -32.67
C LYS A 127 -9.90 -1.85 -31.89
N LEU A 128 -9.23 -0.74 -32.23
CA LEU A 128 -8.05 -0.27 -31.50
C LEU A 128 -8.38 0.04 -30.04
N LYS A 129 -9.46 0.77 -29.76
CA LYS A 129 -9.93 1.02 -28.39
C LYS A 129 -10.20 -0.27 -27.63
N THR A 130 -10.84 -1.25 -28.26
CA THR A 130 -11.11 -2.55 -27.66
C THR A 130 -9.82 -3.28 -27.24
N GLU A 131 -8.77 -3.23 -28.06
CA GLU A 131 -7.47 -3.84 -27.69
C GLU A 131 -6.74 -3.03 -26.61
N VAL A 132 -6.82 -1.70 -26.63
CA VAL A 132 -6.28 -0.85 -25.55
C VAL A 132 -6.95 -1.16 -24.22
N ASP A 133 -8.29 -1.26 -24.19
CA ASP A 133 -9.05 -1.59 -22.99
C ASP A 133 -8.67 -2.96 -22.42
N LYS A 134 -8.41 -3.95 -23.29
CA LYS A 134 -7.92 -5.27 -22.85
C LYS A 134 -6.55 -5.16 -22.21
N ALA A 135 -5.63 -4.41 -22.81
CA ALA A 135 -4.30 -4.21 -22.26
C ALA A 135 -4.36 -3.51 -20.88
N GLU A 136 -5.16 -2.44 -20.75
CA GLU A 136 -5.35 -1.72 -19.49
C GLU A 136 -6.01 -2.58 -18.42
N LYS A 137 -7.04 -3.37 -18.76
CA LYS A 137 -7.67 -4.31 -17.83
C LYS A 137 -6.69 -5.38 -17.35
N ALA A 138 -5.87 -5.91 -18.24
CA ALA A 138 -4.84 -6.87 -17.88
C ALA A 138 -3.77 -6.24 -16.96
N ALA A 139 -3.34 -5.01 -17.25
CA ALA A 139 -2.40 -4.27 -16.40
C ALA A 139 -2.94 -4.02 -14.99
N LYS A 140 -4.19 -3.57 -14.87
CA LYS A 140 -4.87 -3.38 -13.57
C LYS A 140 -4.90 -4.68 -12.76
N LYS A 141 -5.34 -5.78 -13.38
CA LYS A 141 -5.36 -7.11 -12.73
C LYS A 141 -3.96 -7.58 -12.32
N ALA A 142 -2.95 -7.37 -13.17
CA ALA A 142 -1.57 -7.72 -12.84
C ALA A 142 -1.08 -6.97 -11.59
N LYS A 143 -1.42 -5.68 -11.46
CA LYS A 143 -1.08 -4.85 -10.30
C LYS A 143 -1.75 -5.34 -9.02
N GLN A 144 -3.01 -5.75 -9.08
CA GLN A 144 -3.66 -6.35 -7.91
C GLN A 144 -3.02 -7.69 -7.50
N LEU A 145 -2.61 -8.49 -8.47
CA LEU A 145 -1.92 -9.76 -8.20
C LEU A 145 -0.52 -9.53 -7.64
N GLN A 146 0.16 -8.45 -8.03
CA GLN A 146 1.38 -7.99 -7.37
C GLN A 146 1.12 -7.71 -5.89
N ILE A 147 0.12 -6.90 -5.57
CA ILE A 147 -0.22 -6.53 -4.18
C ILE A 147 -0.51 -7.78 -3.35
N LYS A 148 -1.28 -8.73 -3.89
CA LYS A 148 -1.54 -10.03 -3.26
C LYS A 148 -0.25 -10.80 -2.96
N ALA A 149 0.69 -10.86 -3.91
CA ALA A 149 1.96 -11.54 -3.70
C ALA A 149 2.83 -10.85 -2.63
N GLU A 150 2.87 -9.50 -2.61
CA GLU A 150 3.58 -8.72 -1.59
C GLU A 150 3.00 -8.93 -0.19
N ILE A 151 1.67 -9.08 -0.09
CA ILE A 151 0.99 -9.40 1.16
C ILE A 151 1.36 -10.79 1.66
N ALA A 152 1.48 -11.77 0.76
CA ALA A 152 1.99 -13.10 1.09
C ALA A 152 3.43 -13.04 1.63
N GLU A 153 4.27 -12.21 1.02
CA GLU A 153 5.64 -12.00 1.45
C GLU A 153 5.71 -11.41 2.87
N GLN A 154 4.89 -10.39 3.16
CA GLN A 154 4.83 -9.81 4.49
C GLN A 154 4.35 -10.83 5.53
N ALA A 155 3.35 -11.66 5.19
CA ALA A 155 2.88 -12.72 6.08
C ALA A 155 3.97 -13.76 6.37
N ALA A 156 4.75 -14.18 5.36
CA ALA A 156 5.85 -15.12 5.57
C ALA A 156 7.00 -14.51 6.40
N LYS A 157 7.34 -13.23 6.18
CA LYS A 157 8.32 -12.52 7.01
C LYS A 157 7.85 -12.39 8.46
N ALA A 158 6.58 -12.12 8.68
CA ALA A 158 5.97 -12.09 10.01
C ALA A 158 6.07 -13.44 10.72
N GLN A 159 5.77 -14.54 10.02
CA GLN A 159 5.93 -15.89 10.57
C GLN A 159 7.39 -16.22 10.91
N LEU A 160 8.33 -15.80 10.06
CA LEU A 160 9.76 -15.94 10.35
C LEU A 160 10.17 -15.19 11.60
N ALA A 161 9.79 -13.91 11.72
CA ALA A 161 10.08 -13.09 12.89
C ALA A 161 9.49 -13.70 14.18
N LYS A 162 8.26 -14.24 14.12
CA LYS A 162 7.62 -14.92 15.25
C LYS A 162 8.40 -16.17 15.69
N THR A 163 8.87 -16.94 14.73
CA THR A 163 9.67 -18.15 14.99
C THR A 163 11.04 -17.81 15.58
N GLU A 164 11.70 -16.77 15.06
CA GLU A 164 12.97 -16.29 15.61
C GLU A 164 12.82 -15.73 17.03
N ALA A 165 11.73 -15.01 17.29
CA ALA A 165 11.37 -14.52 18.61
C ALA A 165 11.13 -15.67 19.61
N GLU A 166 10.40 -16.72 19.21
CA GLU A 166 10.17 -17.90 20.05
C GLU A 166 11.47 -18.68 20.32
N LYS A 167 12.34 -18.80 19.31
CA LYS A 167 13.66 -19.39 19.45
C LYS A 167 14.52 -18.62 20.45
N ALA A 168 14.57 -17.29 20.34
CA ALA A 168 15.29 -16.43 21.28
C ALA A 168 14.75 -16.56 22.72
N LYS A 169 13.42 -16.63 22.89
CA LYS A 169 12.80 -16.89 24.19
C LYS A 169 13.24 -18.23 24.77
N THR A 170 13.22 -19.29 23.97
CA THR A 170 13.61 -20.64 24.40
C THR A 170 15.09 -20.74 24.75
N GLU A 171 15.95 -20.09 23.97
CA GLU A 171 17.39 -20.01 24.23
C GLU A 171 17.69 -19.23 25.53
N ALA A 172 17.00 -18.12 25.77
CA ALA A 172 17.13 -17.35 27.01
C ALA A 172 16.67 -18.15 28.24
N GLU A 173 15.53 -18.87 28.14
CA GLU A 173 15.06 -19.77 29.21
C GLU A 173 16.06 -20.90 29.49
N THR A 174 16.68 -21.44 28.44
CA THR A 174 17.69 -22.49 28.56
C THR A 174 18.94 -21.95 29.26
N ALA A 175 19.44 -20.79 28.85
CA ALA A 175 20.59 -20.14 29.48
C ALA A 175 20.34 -19.82 30.97
N GLN A 176 19.12 -19.42 31.34
CA GLN A 176 18.74 -19.19 32.74
C GLN A 176 18.76 -20.49 33.56
N LYS A 177 18.20 -21.58 33.00
CA LYS A 177 18.24 -22.91 33.62
C LYS A 177 19.67 -23.40 33.80
N ASP A 178 20.52 -23.24 32.78
CA ASP A 178 21.92 -23.65 32.83
C ASP A 178 22.72 -22.84 33.86
N ALA A 179 22.51 -21.52 33.94
CA ALA A 179 23.12 -20.67 34.95
C ALA A 179 22.70 -21.10 36.37
N THR A 180 21.42 -21.45 36.55
CA THR A 180 20.88 -21.92 37.84
C THR A 180 21.48 -23.27 38.23
N ALA A 181 21.56 -24.22 37.30
CA ALA A 181 22.19 -25.52 37.52
C ALA A 181 23.68 -25.39 37.85
N ALA A 182 24.41 -24.52 37.13
CA ALA A 182 25.81 -24.24 37.40
C ALA A 182 26.02 -23.65 38.81
N LYS A 183 25.11 -22.77 39.27
CA LYS A 183 25.12 -22.25 40.64
C LYS A 183 24.92 -23.35 41.67
N GLU A 184 23.98 -24.28 41.46
CA GLU A 184 23.77 -25.40 42.38
C GLU A 184 25.00 -26.31 42.49
N VAL A 185 25.69 -26.57 41.37
CA VAL A 185 26.96 -27.32 41.38
C VAL A 185 28.04 -26.56 42.15
N ALA A 186 28.23 -25.27 41.87
CA ALA A 186 29.23 -24.44 42.54
C ALA A 186 29.02 -24.34 44.07
N LEU A 187 27.76 -24.30 44.52
CA LEU A 187 27.38 -24.30 45.94
C LEU A 187 27.74 -25.60 46.67
N LYS A 188 27.77 -26.74 45.96
CA LYS A 188 28.14 -28.04 46.54
C LYS A 188 29.65 -28.20 46.70
N GLU A 189 30.44 -27.46 45.94
CA GLU A 189 31.90 -27.67 45.83
C GLU A 189 32.77 -26.59 46.50
N THR A 190 32.22 -25.47 47.02
CA THR A 190 33.06 -24.29 47.36
C THR A 190 32.62 -23.41 48.56
N ASP A 191 33.59 -22.67 49.14
CA ASP A 191 33.40 -21.64 50.18
C ASP A 191 32.63 -20.38 49.71
N THR A 192 32.03 -19.67 50.68
CA THR A 192 31.01 -18.60 50.58
C THR A 192 31.25 -17.52 49.51
N SER A 193 32.50 -17.22 49.13
CA SER A 193 32.81 -16.16 48.16
C SER A 193 32.47 -16.53 46.71
N LYS A 194 32.62 -17.81 46.30
CA LYS A 194 32.23 -18.27 44.95
C LYS A 194 30.71 -18.32 44.75
N SER A 195 29.97 -18.54 45.84
CA SER A 195 28.49 -18.46 45.90
C SER A 195 27.95 -17.08 45.52
N GLN A 196 28.64 -15.99 45.90
CA GLN A 196 28.22 -14.63 45.55
C GLN A 196 28.36 -14.34 44.04
N TYR A 197 29.44 -14.81 43.40
CA TYR A 197 29.62 -14.67 41.95
C TYR A 197 28.60 -15.50 41.17
N ALA A 198 28.35 -16.74 41.59
CA ALA A 198 27.33 -17.58 40.99
C ALA A 198 25.91 -16.99 41.13
N THR A 199 25.62 -16.35 42.27
CA THR A 199 24.35 -15.64 42.48
C THR A 199 24.20 -14.45 41.52
N LYS A 200 25.23 -13.60 41.40
CA LYS A 200 25.22 -12.47 40.45
C LYS A 200 25.04 -12.91 39.00
N ALA A 201 25.64 -14.05 38.61
CA ALA A 201 25.49 -14.60 37.26
C ALA A 201 24.04 -15.03 36.97
N VAL A 202 23.37 -15.69 37.93
CA VAL A 202 21.96 -16.07 37.82
C VAL A 202 21.04 -14.84 37.78
N ASP A 203 21.31 -13.82 38.61
CA ASP A 203 20.53 -12.58 38.61
C ASP A 203 20.65 -11.84 37.26
N MET A 204 21.84 -11.83 36.67
CA MET A 204 22.08 -11.25 35.35
C MET A 204 21.36 -12.03 34.25
N ALA A 205 21.47 -13.37 34.24
CA ALA A 205 20.77 -14.22 33.28
C ALA A 205 19.24 -14.06 33.35
N THR A 206 18.69 -14.00 34.58
CA THR A 206 17.25 -13.77 34.80
C THR A 206 16.80 -12.41 34.28
N ARG A 207 17.62 -11.37 34.47
CA ARG A 207 17.32 -10.02 33.97
C ARG A 207 17.35 -9.96 32.45
N GLU A 208 18.33 -10.61 31.82
CA GLU A 208 18.43 -10.66 30.35
C GLU A 208 17.28 -11.48 29.74
N GLU A 209 16.97 -12.64 30.30
CA GLU A 209 15.81 -13.45 29.88
C GLU A 209 14.52 -12.62 29.91
N GLY A 210 14.28 -11.88 30.99
CA GLY A 210 13.11 -11.00 31.11
C GLY A 210 13.06 -9.89 30.05
N LYS A 211 14.21 -9.38 29.60
CA LYS A 211 14.28 -8.40 28.49
C LYS A 211 14.00 -9.07 27.15
N THR A 212 14.71 -10.15 26.85
CA THR A 212 14.56 -10.90 25.59
C THR A 212 13.14 -11.40 25.39
N LYS A 213 12.47 -11.89 26.45
CA LYS A 213 11.05 -12.30 26.39
C LYS A 213 10.12 -11.16 26.00
N LYS A 214 10.33 -9.96 26.56
CA LYS A 214 9.50 -8.79 26.25
C LYS A 214 9.70 -8.33 24.82
N GLU A 215 10.96 -8.24 24.38
CA GLU A 215 11.30 -7.85 23.01
C GLU A 215 10.75 -8.85 21.98
N ALA A 216 10.92 -10.15 22.24
CA ALA A 216 10.36 -11.23 21.43
C ALA A 216 8.83 -11.17 21.34
N GLN A 217 8.14 -10.93 22.47
CA GLN A 217 6.68 -10.78 22.49
C GLN A 217 6.23 -9.58 21.66
N THR A 218 6.85 -8.42 21.84
CA THR A 218 6.52 -7.22 21.05
C THR A 218 6.77 -7.43 19.56
N ALA A 219 7.84 -8.14 19.18
CA ALA A 219 8.10 -8.48 17.79
C ALA A 219 7.02 -9.41 17.20
N SER A 220 6.60 -10.42 17.97
CA SER A 220 5.52 -11.34 17.56
C SER A 220 4.17 -10.63 17.39
N GLU A 221 3.81 -9.72 18.30
CA GLU A 221 2.54 -8.98 18.22
C GLU A 221 2.49 -8.09 16.97
N LYS A 222 3.57 -7.36 16.68
CA LYS A 222 3.68 -6.53 15.47
C LYS A 222 3.60 -7.36 14.18
N ALA A 223 4.22 -8.53 14.18
CA ALA A 223 4.17 -9.46 13.07
C ALA A 223 2.74 -9.96 12.78
N ASP A 224 1.99 -10.34 13.84
CA ASP A 224 0.60 -10.77 13.73
C ASP A 224 -0.34 -9.62 13.28
N GLU A 225 -0.09 -8.38 13.70
CA GLU A 225 -0.83 -7.20 13.22
C GLU A 225 -0.60 -6.91 11.74
N ALA A 226 0.67 -6.89 11.31
CA ALA A 226 1.02 -6.65 9.90
C ALA A 226 0.41 -7.70 8.97
N ALA A 227 0.42 -8.97 9.37
CA ALA A 227 -0.20 -10.04 8.60
C ALA A 227 -1.74 -9.86 8.47
N LYS A 228 -2.41 -9.45 9.54
CA LYS A 228 -3.87 -9.19 9.53
C LYS A 228 -4.24 -7.98 8.70
N GLU A 229 -3.46 -6.91 8.76
CA GLU A 229 -3.70 -5.70 7.98
C GLU A 229 -3.54 -5.97 6.48
N ALA A 230 -2.46 -6.65 6.12
CA ALA A 230 -2.19 -7.10 4.76
C ALA A 230 -3.34 -7.99 4.23
N GLN A 231 -3.83 -8.95 5.00
CA GLN A 231 -4.98 -9.78 4.60
C GLN A 231 -6.28 -8.98 4.41
N LYS A 232 -6.56 -7.98 5.24
CA LYS A 232 -7.74 -7.11 5.10
C LYS A 232 -7.67 -6.27 3.82
N GLU A 233 -6.48 -5.82 3.43
CA GLU A 233 -6.29 -5.02 2.23
C GLU A 233 -6.55 -5.86 0.96
N VAL A 234 -6.10 -7.12 0.93
CA VAL A 234 -6.48 -8.10 -0.11
C VAL A 234 -8.01 -8.24 -0.23
N GLU A 235 -8.71 -8.42 0.88
CA GLU A 235 -10.17 -8.61 0.87
C GLU A 235 -10.93 -7.37 0.39
N LYS A 236 -10.42 -6.16 0.66
CA LYS A 236 -11.03 -4.92 0.17
C LYS A 236 -10.82 -4.75 -1.33
N GLU A 237 -9.60 -4.99 -1.82
CA GLU A 237 -9.27 -4.76 -3.23
C GLU A 237 -9.99 -5.75 -4.17
N ILE A 238 -10.17 -7.01 -3.73
CA ILE A 238 -11.01 -7.99 -4.44
C ILE A 238 -12.47 -7.51 -4.55
N LYS A 239 -13.02 -6.89 -3.50
CA LYS A 239 -14.43 -6.43 -3.48
C LYS A 239 -14.70 -5.25 -4.39
N ASP A 240 -13.70 -4.41 -4.66
CA ASP A 240 -13.86 -3.29 -5.59
C ASP A 240 -13.60 -3.72 -7.03
N GLU A 241 -12.76 -4.74 -7.27
CA GLU A 241 -12.57 -5.33 -8.59
C GLU A 241 -13.85 -6.04 -9.12
N ASP A 242 -14.67 -6.62 -8.24
CA ASP A 242 -15.98 -7.22 -8.62
C ASP A 242 -17.05 -6.17 -9.03
N LYS A 243 -16.89 -4.89 -8.63
CA LYS A 243 -17.86 -3.84 -9.00
C LYS A 243 -17.58 -3.22 -10.38
N ASP A 244 -16.33 -3.19 -10.81
CA ASP A 244 -15.93 -2.65 -12.12
C ASP A 244 -16.18 -3.64 -13.28
N ILE A 245 -16.65 -4.87 -12.97
CA ILE A 245 -16.97 -5.92 -13.96
C ILE A 245 -18.50 -6.07 -14.14
N SER A 246 -19.34 -5.37 -13.35
CA SER A 246 -20.81 -5.48 -13.43
C SER A 246 -21.49 -4.36 -14.22
#